data_AF-A0A1G9VY11-F1
#
_entry.id   AF-A0A1G9VY11-F1
#
_cell.length_a   1.000
_cell.length_b   1.000
_cell.length_c   1.000
_cell.angle_alpha   90.00
_cell.angle_beta   90.00
_cell.angle_gamma   90.00
#
_symmetry.space_group_name_H-M   'P 1'
#
loop_
_entity.id
_entity.type
_entity.pdbx_description
1 polymer ?
#
loop_
_entity_poly.entity_id
_entity_poly.type
_entity_poly.pdbx_seq_one_letter_code
_entity_poly.pdbx_strand_id
1 'polypeptide(L)'
;MATANLTVTVDTSPAIELGTRVQVAILDTLTTARATGQPVDDEALAGLTASAVIAELLRVVPKTPAEDEAEEYKNNYLGACKTIADMHAAAVGGVTGPTRGVVEDVADVRDAMLRAEQERDGAYRERAQLVAHLASIYPSHIGYTDRSAPDWAVVIVQTPTGQMSWHVAPSDMDLFEHVPRSRPGGPGWDGHTTEQKYKRLRALTLRKKR
;
A
#
# COMPACT_ATOMS: atom_id res chain seq x y z
N MET A 1 -58.80 18.78 49.01
CA MET A 1 -57.35 18.65 49.24
C MET A 1 -56.91 17.34 48.62
N ALA A 2 -56.14 17.40 47.53
CA ALA A 2 -55.72 16.21 46.78
C ALA A 2 -54.34 15.74 47.27
N THR A 3 -54.26 14.47 47.67
CA THR A 3 -53.04 13.73 47.98
C THR A 3 -52.46 13.17 46.68
N ALA A 4 -51.20 13.49 46.39
CA ALA A 4 -50.45 12.88 45.30
C ALA A 4 -49.53 11.79 45.86
N ASN A 5 -49.72 10.55 45.43
CA ASN A 5 -48.79 9.44 45.65
C ASN A 5 -47.72 9.47 44.57
N LEU A 6 -46.44 9.54 44.98
CA LEU A 6 -45.29 9.46 44.09
C LEU A 6 -44.81 8.00 44.05
N THR A 7 -45.00 7.34 42.91
CA THR A 7 -44.43 6.01 42.66
C THR A 7 -43.04 6.18 42.05
N VAL A 8 -42.01 5.71 42.74
CA VAL A 8 -40.63 5.72 42.24
C VAL A 8 -40.35 4.40 41.52
N THR A 9 -40.04 4.48 40.24
CA THR A 9 -39.55 3.36 39.42
C THR A 9 -38.04 3.30 39.54
N VAL A 10 -37.49 2.16 39.97
CA VAL A 10 -36.04 1.97 40.11
C VAL A 10 -35.48 1.44 38.80
N ASP A 11 -34.61 2.23 38.18
CA ASP A 11 -33.83 1.90 36.99
C ASP A 11 -32.69 0.94 37.38
N THR A 12 -32.61 -0.22 36.73
CA THR A 12 -31.63 -1.28 36.99
C THR A 12 -30.47 -1.26 35.98
N SER A 13 -30.12 -0.08 35.47
CA SER A 13 -28.99 0.07 34.55
C SER A 13 -27.65 -0.27 35.24
N PRO A 14 -26.69 -0.92 34.54
CA PRO A 14 -25.42 -1.38 35.12
C PRO A 14 -24.55 -0.24 35.71
N ALA A 15 -24.77 1.01 35.28
CA ALA A 15 -24.16 2.20 35.86
C ALA A 15 -24.61 2.48 37.32
N ILE A 16 -25.84 2.11 37.67
CA ILE A 16 -26.39 2.27 39.03
C ILE A 16 -25.84 1.17 39.95
N GLU A 17 -25.66 -0.06 39.45
CA GLU A 17 -25.09 -1.17 40.22
C GLU A 17 -23.62 -0.88 40.62
N LEU A 18 -22.85 -0.28 39.71
CA LEU A 18 -21.46 0.14 39.96
C LEU A 18 -21.38 1.27 40.99
N GLY A 19 -22.24 2.29 40.86
CA GLY A 19 -22.38 3.38 41.83
C GLY A 19 -22.75 2.87 43.22
N THR A 20 -23.66 1.88 43.27
CA THR A 20 -24.10 1.26 44.52
C THR A 20 -22.99 0.46 45.20
N ARG A 21 -22.19 -0.33 44.46
CA ARG A 21 -21.08 -1.12 45.04
C ARG A 21 -19.94 -0.26 45.57
N VAL A 22 -19.60 0.83 44.87
CA VAL A 22 -18.60 1.80 45.34
C VAL A 22 -19.11 2.52 46.59
N GLN A 23 -20.39 2.89 46.64
CA GLN A 23 -21.01 3.47 47.84
C GLN A 23 -21.01 2.50 49.02
N VAL A 24 -21.30 1.21 48.81
CA VAL A 24 -21.30 0.19 49.87
C VAL A 24 -19.90 -0.03 50.45
N ALA A 25 -18.85 -0.09 49.62
CA ALA A 25 -17.47 -0.25 50.11
C ALA A 25 -17.01 0.95 50.96
N ILE A 26 -17.41 2.17 50.56
CA ILE A 26 -17.15 3.39 51.33
C ILE A 26 -17.97 3.39 52.63
N LEU A 27 -19.25 2.97 52.57
CA LEU A 27 -20.12 2.91 53.75
C LEU A 27 -19.62 1.88 54.77
N ASP A 28 -19.20 0.69 54.35
CA ASP A 28 -18.70 -0.35 55.25
C ASP A 28 -17.42 0.12 55.97
N THR A 29 -16.50 0.75 55.23
CA THR A 29 -15.27 1.32 55.79
C THR A 29 -15.57 2.38 56.86
N LEU A 30 -16.54 3.27 56.59
CA LEU A 30 -16.98 4.30 57.54
C LEU A 30 -17.77 3.71 58.72
N THR A 31 -18.51 2.62 58.50
CA THR A 31 -19.31 1.95 59.54
C THR A 31 -18.42 1.18 60.52
N THR A 32 -17.38 0.50 60.03
CA THR A 32 -16.37 -0.17 60.86
C THR A 32 -15.55 0.83 61.69
N ALA A 33 -15.18 1.98 61.13
CA ALA A 33 -14.50 3.03 61.88
C ALA A 33 -15.38 3.62 63.00
N ARG A 34 -16.67 3.80 62.73
CA ARG A 34 -17.63 4.29 63.73
C ARG A 34 -17.90 3.29 64.85
N ALA A 35 -17.89 1.98 64.55
CA ALA A 35 -18.11 0.92 65.53
C ALA A 35 -16.93 0.71 66.49
N THR A 36 -15.71 1.07 66.07
CA THR A 36 -14.48 0.88 66.85
C THR A 36 -14.05 2.11 67.64
N GLY A 37 -14.69 3.26 67.41
CA GLY A 37 -14.39 4.51 68.12
C GLY A 37 -13.01 5.10 67.78
N GLN A 38 -12.34 4.56 66.76
CA GLN A 38 -11.09 5.13 66.25
C GLN A 38 -11.39 6.38 65.42
N PRO A 39 -10.63 7.48 65.61
CA PRO A 39 -10.71 8.62 64.70
C PRO A 39 -10.33 8.14 63.30
N VAL A 40 -11.16 8.49 62.31
CA VAL A 40 -10.81 8.32 60.90
C VAL A 40 -9.75 9.39 60.63
N ASP A 41 -8.48 9.02 60.71
CA ASP A 41 -7.40 9.88 60.27
C ASP A 41 -7.48 10.02 58.73
N ASP A 42 -7.15 11.21 58.22
CA ASP A 42 -7.16 11.49 56.78
C ASP A 42 -6.26 10.51 55.99
N GLU A 43 -5.33 9.83 56.66
CA GLU A 43 -4.45 8.79 56.13
C GLU A 43 -5.18 7.46 55.86
N ALA A 44 -6.18 7.07 56.65
CA ALA A 44 -7.03 5.91 56.38
C ALA A 44 -7.98 6.12 55.19
N LEU A 45 -8.47 7.35 54.99
CA LEU A 45 -9.21 7.73 53.78
C LEU A 45 -8.28 7.88 52.57
N ALA A 46 -7.03 8.34 52.77
CA ALA A 46 -6.02 8.46 51.73
C ALA A 46 -5.44 7.11 51.25
N GLY A 47 -5.58 6.04 52.04
CA GLY A 47 -5.18 4.67 51.67
C GLY A 47 -5.99 4.07 50.51
N LEU A 48 -7.21 4.56 50.27
CA LEU A 48 -7.93 4.36 49.01
C LEU A 48 -7.37 5.33 47.97
N THR A 49 -6.14 5.09 47.55
CA THR A 49 -5.53 5.88 46.48
C THR A 49 -6.46 5.86 45.27
N ALA A 50 -6.61 7.01 44.60
CA ALA A 50 -7.39 7.09 43.36
C ALA A 50 -6.98 5.98 42.37
N SER A 51 -5.71 5.57 42.38
CA SER A 51 -5.19 4.46 41.60
C SER A 51 -5.78 3.08 41.97
N ALA A 52 -6.03 2.79 43.25
CA ALA A 52 -6.63 1.53 43.68
C ALA A 52 -8.13 1.47 43.35
N VAL A 53 -8.83 2.60 43.50
CA VAL A 53 -10.24 2.72 43.11
C VAL A 53 -10.40 2.63 41.58
N ILE A 54 -9.52 3.28 40.82
CA ILE A 54 -9.49 3.18 39.36
C ILE A 54 -9.13 1.76 38.91
N ALA A 55 -8.18 1.10 39.56
CA ALA A 55 -7.81 -0.28 39.23
C ALA A 55 -8.97 -1.26 39.47
N GLU A 56 -9.71 -1.12 40.57
CA GLU A 56 -10.89 -1.96 40.84
C GLU A 56 -12.06 -1.60 39.90
N LEU A 57 -12.28 -0.31 39.59
CA LEU A 57 -13.25 0.12 38.59
C LEU A 57 -12.95 -0.50 37.21
N LEU A 58 -11.70 -0.47 36.76
CA LEU A 58 -11.27 -1.11 35.52
C LEU A 58 -11.39 -2.65 35.56
N ARG A 59 -11.41 -3.25 36.76
CA ARG A 59 -11.61 -4.70 36.95
C ARG A 59 -13.08 -5.12 36.89
N VAL A 60 -13.99 -4.24 37.28
CA VAL A 60 -15.43 -4.50 37.41
C VAL A 60 -16.23 -3.95 36.24
N VAL A 61 -15.70 -2.98 35.47
CA VAL A 61 -16.30 -2.54 34.21
C VAL A 61 -16.19 -3.69 33.20
N PRO A 62 -17.32 -4.29 32.77
CA PRO A 62 -17.28 -5.32 31.75
C PRO A 62 -16.77 -4.70 30.46
N LYS A 63 -15.87 -5.42 29.79
CA LYS A 63 -15.43 -5.07 28.44
C LYS A 63 -16.63 -5.00 27.52
N THR A 64 -16.56 -4.10 26.55
CA THR A 64 -17.56 -4.07 25.49
C THR A 64 -17.43 -5.33 24.63
N PRO A 65 -18.50 -5.80 23.97
CA PRO A 65 -18.42 -6.96 23.07
C PRO A 65 -17.32 -6.83 22.01
N ALA A 66 -17.09 -5.62 21.51
CA ALA A 66 -16.02 -5.34 20.54
C ALA A 66 -14.61 -5.48 21.14
N GLU A 67 -14.43 -5.12 22.41
CA GLU A 67 -13.15 -5.29 23.12
C GLU A 67 -12.88 -6.77 23.45
N ASP A 68 -13.93 -7.50 23.84
CA ASP A 68 -13.84 -8.96 24.08
C ASP A 68 -13.52 -9.70 22.77
N GLU A 69 -14.21 -9.40 21.68
CA GLU A 69 -13.89 -9.96 20.36
C GLU A 69 -12.46 -9.62 19.93
N ALA A 70 -12.03 -8.35 20.06
CA ALA A 70 -10.68 -7.95 19.71
C ALA A 70 -9.61 -8.69 20.53
N GLU A 71 -9.88 -8.94 21.81
CA GLU A 71 -8.98 -9.70 22.67
C GLU A 71 -8.97 -11.19 22.32
N GLU A 72 -10.12 -11.78 21.98
CA GLU A 72 -10.19 -13.14 21.47
C GLU A 72 -9.40 -13.28 20.16
N TYR A 73 -9.58 -12.37 19.19
CA TYR A 73 -8.81 -12.35 17.94
C TYR A 73 -7.31 -12.23 18.19
N LYS A 74 -6.91 -11.35 19.12
CA LYS A 74 -5.52 -11.19 19.51
C LYS A 74 -4.97 -12.49 20.13
N ASN A 75 -5.70 -13.12 21.03
CA ASN A 75 -5.30 -14.37 21.67
C ASN A 75 -5.20 -15.52 20.65
N ASN A 76 -6.15 -15.62 19.73
CA ASN A 76 -6.14 -16.59 18.65
C ASN A 76 -4.94 -16.37 17.71
N TYR A 77 -4.64 -15.13 17.33
CA TYR A 77 -3.47 -14.79 16.53
C TYR A 77 -2.16 -15.15 17.24
N LEU A 78 -2.01 -14.76 18.51
CA LEU A 78 -0.82 -15.07 19.30
C LEU A 78 -0.66 -16.58 19.52
N GLY A 79 -1.75 -17.31 19.74
CA GLY A 79 -1.76 -18.77 19.84
C GLY A 79 -1.31 -19.44 18.55
N ALA A 80 -1.79 -18.96 17.40
CA ALA A 80 -1.36 -19.43 16.08
C ALA A 80 0.13 -19.14 15.83
N CYS A 81 0.59 -17.92 16.10
CA CYS A 81 2.00 -17.55 15.98
C CYS A 81 2.90 -18.42 16.86
N LYS A 82 2.50 -18.67 18.12
CA LYS A 82 3.23 -19.55 19.03
C LYS A 82 3.29 -20.98 18.50
N THR A 83 2.17 -21.51 18.01
CA THR A 83 2.11 -22.87 17.43
C THR A 83 3.09 -23.00 16.26
N ILE A 84 3.09 -22.03 15.34
CA ILE A 84 4.00 -22.01 14.20
C ILE A 84 5.46 -21.93 14.66
N ALA A 85 5.76 -21.07 15.64
CA ALA A 85 7.11 -20.94 16.19
C ALA A 85 7.60 -22.25 16.85
N ASP A 86 6.74 -22.91 17.64
CA ASP A 86 7.06 -24.18 18.29
C ASP A 86 7.29 -25.29 17.24
N MET A 87 6.45 -25.36 16.21
CA MET A 87 6.63 -26.29 15.08
C MET A 87 7.95 -26.03 14.33
N HIS A 88 8.28 -24.77 14.08
CA HIS A 88 9.56 -24.39 13.46
C HIS A 88 10.74 -24.79 14.35
N ALA A 89 10.69 -24.48 15.65
CA ALA A 89 11.74 -24.87 16.59
C ALA A 89 11.96 -26.38 16.64
N ALA A 90 10.88 -27.16 16.63
CA ALA A 90 10.95 -28.61 16.59
C ALA A 90 11.56 -29.14 15.28
N ALA A 91 11.28 -28.48 14.15
CA ALA A 91 11.77 -28.89 12.84
C ALA A 91 13.25 -28.54 12.58
N VAL A 92 13.72 -27.37 13.05
CA VAL A 92 15.07 -26.86 12.72
C VAL A 92 15.97 -26.62 13.94
N GLY A 93 15.53 -26.98 15.15
CA GLY A 93 16.32 -26.86 16.38
C GLY A 93 16.34 -25.48 17.04
N GLY A 94 15.50 -24.54 16.56
CA GLY A 94 15.33 -23.22 17.16
C GLY A 94 14.34 -22.32 16.41
N VAL A 95 13.84 -21.27 17.08
CA VAL A 95 13.07 -20.21 16.42
C VAL A 95 14.05 -19.17 15.92
N THR A 96 14.47 -19.28 14.66
CA THR A 96 15.10 -18.17 13.95
C THR A 96 14.07 -17.64 12.98
N GLY A 97 13.64 -16.40 13.19
CA GLY A 97 12.83 -15.70 12.18
C GLY A 97 13.67 -15.54 10.91
N PRO A 98 13.03 -15.31 9.76
CA PRO A 98 13.76 -14.89 8.56
C PRO A 98 14.65 -13.69 8.92
N THR A 99 15.95 -13.79 8.64
CA THR A 99 16.89 -12.65 8.77
C THR A 99 16.43 -11.45 7.94
N ARG A 100 15.56 -11.71 6.96
CA ARG A 100 14.96 -10.78 6.02
C ARG A 100 13.47 -11.10 5.88
N GLY A 101 12.59 -10.13 6.10
CA GLY A 101 11.15 -10.31 5.99
C GLY A 101 10.61 -10.03 4.59
N VAL A 102 9.30 -10.25 4.43
CA VAL A 102 8.57 -9.99 3.17
C VAL A 102 8.67 -8.53 2.74
N VAL A 103 8.78 -7.60 3.70
CA VAL A 103 8.90 -6.16 3.41
C VAL A 103 10.18 -5.87 2.65
N GLU A 104 11.29 -6.47 3.07
CA GLU A 104 12.58 -6.32 2.42
C GLU A 104 12.62 -7.02 1.06
N ASP A 105 11.92 -8.14 0.89
CA ASP A 105 11.81 -8.82 -0.41
C ASP A 105 10.96 -8.01 -1.41
N VAL A 106 9.85 -7.42 -0.94
CA VAL A 106 9.01 -6.53 -1.76
C VAL A 106 9.78 -5.27 -2.17
N ALA A 107 10.61 -4.74 -1.27
CA ALA A 107 11.51 -3.62 -1.59
C ALA A 107 12.50 -3.99 -2.71
N ASP A 108 13.14 -5.16 -2.63
CA ASP A 108 14.05 -5.63 -3.69
C ASP A 108 13.37 -5.81 -5.04
N VAL A 109 12.17 -6.40 -5.05
CA VAL A 109 11.40 -6.60 -6.28
C VAL A 109 11.05 -5.26 -6.90
N ARG A 110 10.63 -4.28 -6.08
CA ARG A 110 10.35 -2.92 -6.54
C ARG A 110 11.60 -2.27 -7.14
N ASP A 111 12.73 -2.36 -6.46
CA ASP A 111 13.99 -1.77 -6.92
C ASP A 111 14.52 -2.45 -8.19
N ALA A 112 14.32 -3.76 -8.32
CA ALA A 112 14.62 -4.48 -9.56
C ALA A 112 13.72 -4.03 -10.72
N MET A 113 12.42 -3.84 -10.46
CA MET A 113 11.47 -3.37 -11.47
C MET A 113 11.80 -1.95 -11.94
N LEU A 114 12.09 -1.03 -11.01
CA LEU A 114 12.47 0.35 -11.34
C LEU A 114 13.76 0.41 -12.17
N ARG A 115 14.76 -0.41 -11.83
CA ARG A 115 15.99 -0.51 -12.63
C ARG A 115 15.72 -1.03 -14.03
N ALA A 116 14.93 -2.10 -14.15
CA ALA A 116 14.56 -2.65 -15.45
C ALA A 116 13.79 -1.65 -16.32
N GLU A 117 12.89 -0.85 -15.72
CA GLU A 117 12.20 0.23 -16.43
C GLU A 117 13.18 1.31 -16.91
N GLN A 118 14.10 1.76 -16.06
CA GLN A 118 15.11 2.75 -16.43
C GLN A 118 16.05 2.26 -17.55
N GLU A 119 16.53 1.02 -17.45
CA GLU A 119 17.38 0.40 -18.48
C GLU A 119 16.63 0.26 -19.80
N ARG A 120 15.37 -0.19 -19.74
CA ARG A 120 14.50 -0.29 -20.92
C ARG A 120 14.29 1.08 -21.57
N ASP A 121 13.94 2.09 -20.79
CA ASP A 121 13.69 3.44 -21.30
C ASP A 121 14.96 4.08 -21.88
N GLY A 122 16.12 3.82 -21.26
CA GLY A 122 17.43 4.16 -21.81
C GLY A 122 17.68 3.50 -23.17
N ALA A 123 17.41 2.21 -23.32
CA ALA A 123 17.55 1.50 -24.59
C ALA A 123 16.58 2.03 -25.67
N TYR A 124 15.35 2.40 -25.30
CA TYR A 124 14.41 3.05 -26.22
C TYR A 124 14.91 4.42 -26.69
N ARG A 125 15.46 5.23 -25.78
CA ARG A 125 16.05 6.54 -26.08
C ARG A 125 17.24 6.42 -27.03
N GLU A 126 18.18 5.51 -26.75
CA GLU A 126 19.34 5.26 -27.62
C GLU A 126 18.91 4.80 -29.03
N ARG A 127 17.92 3.91 -29.09
CA ARG A 127 17.33 3.50 -30.37
C ARG A 127 16.71 4.69 -31.10
N ALA A 128 15.98 5.55 -30.39
CA ALA A 128 15.34 6.73 -30.96
C ALA A 128 16.37 7.69 -31.58
N GLN A 129 17.53 7.89 -30.94
CA GLN A 129 18.65 8.68 -31.49
C GLN A 129 19.13 8.12 -32.84
N LEU A 130 19.32 6.80 -32.94
CA LEU A 130 19.73 6.16 -34.19
C LEU A 130 18.68 6.29 -35.29
N VAL A 131 17.40 6.17 -34.93
CA VAL A 131 16.29 6.37 -35.88
C VAL A 131 16.18 7.84 -36.31
N ALA A 132 16.40 8.80 -35.41
CA ALA A 132 16.43 10.22 -35.72
C ALA A 132 17.58 10.55 -36.71
N HIS A 133 18.75 9.94 -36.52
CA HIS A 133 19.86 10.04 -37.45
C HIS A 133 19.52 9.42 -38.82
N LEU A 134 18.87 8.25 -38.88
CA LEU A 134 18.39 7.69 -40.15
C LEU A 134 17.40 8.63 -40.84
N ALA A 135 16.51 9.26 -40.08
CA ALA A 135 15.52 10.20 -40.58
C ALA A 135 16.10 11.56 -41.04
N SER A 136 17.33 11.90 -40.63
CA SER A 136 18.04 13.07 -41.17
C SER A 136 18.72 12.79 -42.51
N ILE A 137 18.99 11.52 -42.82
CA ILE A 137 19.65 11.09 -44.06
C ILE A 137 18.63 10.78 -45.16
N TYR A 138 17.50 10.17 -44.79
CA TYR A 138 16.51 9.67 -45.73
C TYR A 138 15.19 10.44 -45.61
N PRO A 139 14.38 10.54 -46.69
CA PRO A 139 13.05 11.11 -46.61
C PRO A 139 12.20 10.39 -45.55
N SER A 140 11.69 11.16 -44.60
CA SER A 140 10.97 10.64 -43.44
C SER A 140 9.77 11.49 -43.09
N HIS A 141 8.81 10.87 -42.41
CA HIS A 141 7.68 11.57 -41.81
C HIS A 141 7.18 10.85 -40.55
N ILE A 142 6.42 11.56 -39.73
CA ILE A 142 5.80 11.03 -38.51
C ILE A 142 4.28 10.96 -38.66
N GLY A 143 3.70 9.80 -38.41
CA GLY A 143 2.25 9.63 -38.33
C GLY A 143 1.82 8.86 -37.08
N TYR A 144 0.58 9.04 -36.64
CA TYR A 144 -0.06 8.21 -35.61
C TYR A 144 -0.93 7.16 -36.29
N THR A 145 -0.29 6.23 -36.99
CA THR A 145 -0.96 5.29 -37.89
C THR A 145 -1.44 4.02 -37.20
N ASP A 146 -1.00 3.76 -35.97
CA ASP A 146 -1.34 2.57 -35.21
C ASP A 146 -2.50 2.85 -34.24
N ARG A 147 -3.67 2.28 -34.54
CA ARG A 147 -4.87 2.43 -33.69
C ARG A 147 -4.74 1.73 -32.34
N SER A 148 -3.87 0.73 -32.23
CA SER A 148 -3.66 -0.02 -30.98
C SER A 148 -2.71 0.71 -30.02
N ALA A 149 -1.95 1.70 -30.52
CA ALA A 149 -1.04 2.52 -29.75
C ALA A 149 -1.16 4.00 -30.17
N PRO A 150 -2.32 4.65 -29.93
CA PRO A 150 -2.64 5.96 -30.50
C PRO A 150 -1.70 7.08 -30.04
N ASP A 151 -1.09 6.94 -28.85
CA ASP A 151 -0.17 7.94 -28.29
C ASP A 151 1.26 7.77 -28.79
N TRP A 152 1.58 6.64 -29.41
CA TRP A 152 2.92 6.36 -29.92
C TRP A 152 3.03 6.81 -31.37
N ALA A 153 3.93 7.76 -31.59
CA ALA A 153 4.21 8.24 -32.92
C ALA A 153 4.95 7.15 -33.72
N VAL A 154 4.64 7.00 -35.00
CA VAL A 154 5.34 6.10 -35.91
C VAL A 154 6.20 6.95 -36.85
N VAL A 155 7.51 6.85 -36.71
CA VAL A 155 8.47 7.43 -37.65
C VAL A 155 8.61 6.48 -38.83
N ILE A 156 8.29 6.96 -40.03
CA ILE A 156 8.40 6.21 -41.28
C ILE A 156 9.57 6.77 -42.08
N VAL A 157 10.49 5.89 -42.47
CA VAL A 157 11.72 6.22 -43.21
C VAL A 157 11.67 5.55 -44.58
N GLN A 158 11.79 6.33 -45.65
CA GLN A 158 11.81 5.84 -47.02
C GLN A 158 13.26 5.62 -47.47
N THR A 159 13.67 4.36 -47.58
CA THR A 159 15.03 4.03 -48.02
C THR A 159 15.02 3.36 -49.40
N PRO A 160 16.17 3.31 -50.10
CA PRO A 160 16.25 2.60 -51.38
C PRO A 160 15.99 1.08 -51.28
N THR A 161 16.04 0.52 -50.07
CA THR A 161 15.71 -0.88 -49.80
C THR A 161 14.27 -1.09 -49.36
N GLY A 162 13.45 -0.04 -49.40
CA GLY A 162 12.04 -0.05 -48.99
C GLY A 162 11.77 0.78 -47.74
N GLN A 163 10.50 0.82 -47.34
CA GLN A 163 10.04 1.56 -46.17
C GLN A 163 10.47 0.84 -44.87
N MET A 164 10.78 1.60 -43.82
CA MET A 164 10.98 1.08 -42.48
C MET A 164 10.28 1.98 -41.47
N SER A 165 9.70 1.40 -40.41
CA SER A 165 9.03 2.18 -39.39
C SER A 165 9.36 1.74 -37.96
N TRP A 166 9.28 2.70 -37.04
CA TRP A 166 9.47 2.49 -35.61
C TRP A 166 8.48 3.34 -34.82
N HIS A 167 7.89 2.75 -33.78
CA HIS A 167 7.21 3.49 -32.74
C HIS A 167 8.21 4.26 -31.89
N VAL A 168 7.88 5.50 -31.59
CA VAL A 168 8.64 6.44 -30.76
C VAL A 168 7.75 6.90 -29.62
N ALA A 169 8.30 6.82 -28.40
CA ALA A 169 7.59 7.23 -27.21
C ALA A 169 7.38 8.76 -27.21
N PRO A 170 6.31 9.28 -26.58
CA PRO A 170 6.09 10.73 -26.45
C PRO A 170 7.29 11.49 -25.87
N SER A 171 7.99 10.90 -24.90
CA SER A 171 9.20 11.46 -24.27
C SER A 171 10.39 11.61 -25.22
N ASP A 172 10.36 10.93 -26.37
CA ASP A 172 11.45 10.91 -27.35
C ASP A 172 11.21 11.78 -28.58
N MET A 173 10.08 12.48 -28.62
CA MET A 173 9.68 13.27 -29.77
C MET A 173 10.53 14.53 -29.99
N ASP A 174 11.25 14.99 -28.98
CA ASP A 174 12.24 16.08 -29.06
C ASP A 174 13.38 15.75 -30.04
N LEU A 175 13.70 14.46 -30.25
CA LEU A 175 14.73 14.03 -31.19
C LEU A 175 14.34 14.16 -32.66
N PHE A 176 13.06 14.41 -32.95
CA PHE A 176 12.51 14.36 -34.31
C PHE A 176 11.92 15.70 -34.76
N GLU A 177 12.33 16.82 -34.16
CA GLU A 177 11.88 18.17 -34.53
C GLU A 177 12.08 18.48 -36.02
N HIS A 178 13.12 17.92 -36.65
CA HIS A 178 13.43 18.07 -38.07
C HIS A 178 12.54 17.21 -38.99
N VAL A 179 11.78 16.27 -38.45
CA VAL A 179 10.99 15.33 -39.25
C VAL A 179 9.56 15.85 -39.43
N PRO A 180 9.09 16.03 -40.69
CA PRO A 180 7.75 16.54 -40.93
C PRO A 180 6.67 15.55 -40.47
N ARG A 181 5.54 16.08 -40.00
CA ARG A 181 4.35 15.26 -39.71
C ARG A 181 3.64 14.86 -41.00
N SER A 182 3.04 13.66 -41.02
CA SER A 182 2.25 13.18 -42.15
C SER A 182 1.09 14.11 -42.44
N ARG A 183 0.92 14.48 -43.71
CA ARG A 183 -0.27 15.19 -44.18
C ARG A 183 -1.44 14.21 -44.32
N PRO A 184 -2.69 14.66 -44.14
CA PRO A 184 -3.85 13.87 -44.53
C PRO A 184 -3.71 13.39 -45.99
N GLY A 185 -3.88 12.08 -46.22
CA GLY A 185 -3.70 11.47 -47.55
C GLY A 185 -2.24 11.29 -48.01
N GLY A 186 -1.26 11.55 -47.14
CA GLY A 186 0.15 11.28 -47.41
C GLY A 186 0.48 9.79 -47.49
N PRO A 187 1.68 9.42 -47.99
CA PRO A 187 2.12 8.03 -48.08
C PRO A 187 2.15 7.41 -46.68
N GLY A 188 1.33 6.37 -46.47
CA GLY A 188 1.21 5.68 -45.20
C GLY A 188 2.19 4.51 -45.05
N TRP A 189 1.96 3.73 -43.99
CA TRP A 189 2.65 2.46 -43.77
C TRP A 189 2.40 1.47 -44.92
N ASP A 190 3.46 0.84 -45.44
CA ASP A 190 3.40 -0.08 -46.59
C ASP A 190 3.03 -1.53 -46.21
N GLY A 191 2.63 -1.79 -44.96
CA GLY A 191 2.20 -3.11 -44.49
C GLY A 191 3.34 -4.07 -44.11
N HIS A 192 4.58 -3.60 -44.00
CA HIS A 192 5.72 -4.48 -43.74
C HIS A 192 5.74 -5.08 -42.33
N THR A 193 6.21 -6.32 -42.22
CA THR A 193 6.46 -6.96 -40.92
C THR A 193 7.77 -6.48 -40.29
N THR A 194 7.94 -6.72 -38.98
CA THR A 194 9.21 -6.45 -38.27
C THR A 194 10.39 -7.18 -38.90
N GLU A 195 10.21 -8.41 -39.36
CA GLU A 195 11.27 -9.18 -40.04
C GLU A 195 11.65 -8.53 -41.38
N GLN A 196 10.66 -8.14 -42.18
CA GLN A 196 10.89 -7.44 -43.44
C GLN A 196 11.65 -6.13 -43.22
N LYS A 197 11.28 -5.33 -42.20
CA LYS A 197 12.01 -4.12 -41.79
C LYS A 197 13.49 -4.41 -41.56
N TYR A 198 13.83 -5.43 -40.76
CA TYR A 198 15.22 -5.72 -40.45
C TYR A 198 15.99 -6.33 -41.63
N LYS A 199 15.32 -7.06 -42.53
CA LYS A 199 15.91 -7.48 -43.81
C LYS A 199 16.27 -6.28 -44.67
N ARG A 200 15.40 -5.27 -44.75
CA ARG A 200 15.64 -4.01 -45.48
C ARG A 200 16.78 -3.22 -44.85
N LEU A 201 16.82 -3.09 -43.52
CA LEU A 201 17.92 -2.42 -42.81
C LEU A 201 19.26 -3.10 -43.08
N ARG A 202 19.33 -4.44 -43.02
CA ARG A 202 20.54 -5.19 -43.34
C ARG A 202 20.98 -4.97 -44.79
N ALA A 203 20.04 -5.00 -45.73
CA ALA A 203 20.32 -4.70 -47.13
C ALA A 203 20.86 -3.27 -47.31
N LEU A 204 20.35 -2.30 -46.54
CA LEU A 204 20.83 -0.92 -46.57
C LEU A 204 22.29 -0.82 -46.12
N THR A 205 22.67 -1.51 -45.04
CA THR A 205 24.05 -1.54 -44.51
C THR A 205 25.06 -2.17 -45.47
N LEU A 206 24.62 -3.12 -46.31
CA LEU A 206 25.47 -3.77 -47.31
C LEU A 206 25.67 -2.93 -48.58
N ARG A 207 24.93 -1.83 -48.76
CA ARG A 207 25.13 -0.95 -49.91
C ARG A 207 26.44 -0.19 -49.74
N LYS A 208 27.29 -0.21 -50.77
CA LYS A 208 28.47 0.66 -50.85
C LYS A 208 28.02 2.11 -50.66
N LYS A 209 28.61 2.79 -49.69
CA LYS A 209 28.52 4.26 -49.58
C LYS A 209 29.05 4.82 -50.91
N ARG A 210 28.20 5.59 -51.60
CA ARG A 210 28.60 6.35 -52.79
C ARG A 210 29.42 7.54 -52.36
#